data_AF-A0A3Q8X859-F1
#
_entry.id   AF-A0A3Q8X859-F1
#
_cell.length_a   1.000
_cell.length_b   1.000
_cell.length_c   1.000
_cell.angle_alpha   90.00
_cell.angle_beta   90.00
_cell.angle_gamma   90.00
#
_symmetry.space_group_name_H-M   'P 1'
#
loop_
_entity.id
_entity.type
_entity.pdbx_description
1 polymer ?
#
loop_
_entity_poly.entity_id
_entity_poly.type
_entity_poly.pdbx_seq_one_letter_code
_entity_poly.pdbx_strand_id
1 'polypeptide(L)' 'MAFMIAQRAFLKLYMITLVEKHHGYGFEMLDQLRRDFKDFGYDPPISEIYRSLHDLDKNLISFPRKAWRSHK' A
#
# COMPACT_ATOMS: atom_id res chain seq x y z
N MET A 1 23.36 -14.49 -2.74
CA MET A 1 23.29 -13.22 -3.50
C MET A 1 22.07 -12.44 -3.04
N ALA A 2 22.24 -11.21 -2.56
CA ALA A 2 21.11 -10.32 -2.26
C ALA A 2 20.77 -9.56 -3.54
N PHE A 3 19.89 -10.14 -4.36
CA PHE A 3 19.24 -9.45 -5.46
C PHE A 3 18.23 -8.46 -4.85
N MET A 4 17.99 -7.33 -5.50
CA MET A 4 17.17 -6.20 -5.03
C MET A 4 15.92 -6.60 -4.22
N ILE A 5 15.48 -5.72 -3.31
CA ILE A 5 14.28 -5.94 -2.50
C ILE A 5 13.10 -6.43 -3.35
N ALA A 6 12.37 -7.42 -2.84
CA ALA A 6 11.17 -7.88 -3.51
C ALA A 6 10.18 -6.72 -3.64
N GLN A 7 9.55 -6.58 -4.81
CA GLN A 7 8.54 -5.54 -5.08
C GLN A 7 7.48 -5.47 -3.96
N ARG A 8 7.04 -6.62 -3.45
CA ARG A 8 6.10 -6.73 -2.34
C ARG A 8 6.62 -6.10 -1.05
N ALA A 9 7.91 -6.25 -0.74
CA ALA A 9 8.51 -5.63 0.45
C ALA A 9 8.57 -4.10 0.31
N PHE A 10 8.90 -3.61 -0.90
CA PHE A 10 8.87 -2.18 -1.20
C PHE A 10 7.46 -1.58 -1.04
N LEU A 11 6.46 -2.22 -1.65
CA LEU A 11 5.06 -1.78 -1.57
C LEU A 11 4.58 -1.71 -0.12
N LYS A 12 4.91 -2.74 0.70
CA LYS A 12 4.57 -2.77 2.12
C LYS A 12 5.19 -1.61 2.89
N LEU A 13 6.47 -1.34 2.67
CA LEU A 13 7.18 -0.23 3.33
C LEU A 13 6.53 1.12 3.00
N TYR A 14 6.26 1.37 1.73
CA TYR A 14 5.62 2.61 1.29
C TYR A 14 4.21 2.77 1.87
N MET A 15 3.41 1.69 1.90
CA MET A 15 2.09 1.70 2.53
C MET A 15 2.14 2.02 4.02
N ILE A 16 3.09 1.44 4.77
CA ILE A 16 3.28 1.78 6.19
C ILE A 16 3.57 3.27 6.35
N THR A 17 4.50 3.81 5.56
CA THR A 17 4.84 5.25 5.63
C THR A 17 3.66 6.15 5.26
N LEU A 18 2.79 5.73 4.35
CA LEU A 18 1.57 6.46 4.02
C LEU A 18 0.56 6.46 5.17
N VAL A 19 0.38 5.30 5.83
CA VAL A 19 -0.51 5.18 7.01
C VAL A 19 -0.02 6.03 8.18
N GLU A 20 1.29 6.10 8.38
CA GLU A 20 1.90 6.94 9.43
C GLU A 20 1.72 8.44 9.15
N LYS A 21 1.76 8.85 7.88
CA LYS A 21 1.60 10.26 7.47
C LYS A 21 0.14 10.70 7.34
N HIS A 22 -0.75 9.80 6.93
CA HIS A 22 -2.15 10.09 6.65
C HIS A 22 -3.05 8.91 7.04
N HIS A 23 -4.23 9.18 7.60
CA HIS A 23 -5.30 8.18 7.77
C HIS A 23 -6.03 7.85 6.45
N GLY A 24 -5.27 7.65 5.36
CA GLY A 24 -5.82 7.42 4.02
C GLY A 24 -6.41 6.02 3.85
N TYR A 25 -7.51 5.93 3.09
CA TYR A 25 -8.14 4.66 2.75
C TYR A 25 -7.31 3.91 1.70
N GLY A 26 -7.35 2.56 1.70
CA GLY A 26 -6.48 1.74 0.83
C GLY A 26 -6.56 2.06 -0.67
N PHE A 27 -7.69 2.57 -1.16
CA PHE A 27 -7.84 3.00 -2.56
C PHE A 27 -7.12 4.33 -2.85
N GLU A 28 -7.19 5.29 -1.91
CA GLU A 28 -6.49 6.58 -2.04
C GLU A 28 -4.97 6.37 -2.02
N MET A 29 -4.50 5.41 -1.23
CA MET A 29 -3.09 5.02 -1.17
C MET A 29 -2.59 4.45 -2.52
N LEU A 30 -3.44 3.73 -3.25
CA LEU A 30 -3.11 3.17 -4.56
C LEU A 30 -2.95 4.28 -5.61
N ASP A 31 -3.89 5.22 -5.63
CA ASP A 31 -3.81 6.38 -6.52
C ASP A 31 -2.61 7.26 -6.18
N GLN A 32 -2.30 7.43 -4.89
CA GLN A 32 -1.12 8.18 -4.46
C GLN A 32 0.18 7.50 -4.90
N LEU A 33 0.29 6.18 -4.72
CA LEU A 33 1.45 5.41 -5.14
C LEU A 33 1.69 5.58 -6.65
N ARG A 34 0.64 5.43 -7.46
CA ARG A 34 0.74 5.58 -8.91
C ARG A 34 1.16 6.99 -9.30
N ARG A 35 0.65 8.02 -8.63
CA ARG A 35 1.05 9.41 -8.86
C ARG A 35 2.53 9.64 -8.52
N ASP A 36 2.95 9.24 -7.33
CA ASP A 36 4.31 9.47 -6.82
C ASP A 36 5.37 8.75 -7.65
N PHE A 37 5.03 7.57 -8.19
CA PHE A 37 5.98 6.72 -8.91
C PHE A 37 5.91 6.81 -10.43
N LYS A 38 4.95 7.56 -10.98
CA LYS A 38 4.77 7.72 -12.43
C LYS A 38 6.03 8.27 -13.10
N ASP A 39 6.64 9.28 -12.51
CA ASP A 39 7.83 9.95 -13.07
C ASP A 39 9.09 9.08 -13.02
N PHE A 40 9.07 8.02 -12.20
CA PHE A 40 10.14 7.03 -12.11
C PHE A 40 9.89 5.79 -12.99
N GLY A 41 8.79 5.77 -13.76
CA GLY A 41 8.44 4.65 -14.64
C GLY A 41 7.99 3.37 -13.91
N TYR A 42 7.63 3.46 -12.62
CA TYR A 42 7.19 2.32 -11.83
C TYR A 42 5.65 2.28 -11.75
N ASP A 43 5.05 1.32 -12.44
CA ASP A 43 3.59 1.05 -12.42
C ASP A 43 3.32 -0.38 -11.91
N PRO A 44 3.18 -0.57 -10.58
CA PRO A 44 2.92 -1.88 -10.03
C PRO A 44 1.53 -2.41 -10.39
N PRO A 45 1.37 -3.72 -10.64
CA PRO A 45 0.07 -4.33 -10.88
C PRO A 45 -0.86 -4.10 -9.68
N ILE A 46 -2.12 -3.74 -9.97
CA ILE A 46 -3.17 -3.52 -8.95
C ILE A 46 -3.27 -4.71 -8.00
N SER A 47 -3.18 -5.94 -8.52
CA SER A 47 -3.22 -7.17 -7.72
C SER A 47 -2.08 -7.30 -6.70
N GLU A 48 -0.88 -6.81 -7.02
CA GLU A 48 0.27 -6.82 -6.10
C GLU A 48 0.13 -5.77 -4.98
N ILE A 49 -0.48 -4.62 -5.30
CA ILE A 49 -0.80 -3.58 -4.32
C ILE A 49 -1.85 -4.10 -3.33
N TYR A 50 -2.96 -4.68 -3.81
CA TYR A 50 -3.99 -5.25 -2.95
C TYR A 50 -3.50 -6.41 -2.09
N ARG A 51 -2.67 -7.32 -2.64
CA ARG A 51 -2.04 -8.38 -1.83
C ARG A 51 -1.16 -7.80 -0.73
N SER A 52 -0.38 -6.77 -1.04
CA SER A 52 0.49 -6.11 -0.06
C SER A 52 -0.31 -5.44 1.06
N LEU A 53 -1.43 -4.79 0.72
CA LEU A 53 -2.38 -4.23 1.69
C LEU A 53 -3.02 -5.31 2.57
N HIS A 54 -3.55 -6.37 1.95
CA HIS A 54 -4.17 -7.49 2.67
C HIS A 54 -3.18 -8.18 3.61
N ASP A 55 -1.93 -8.36 3.18
CA ASP A 55 -0.87 -8.89 4.02
C ASP A 55 -0.55 -7.99 5.22
N LEU A 56 -0.63 -6.66 5.08
CA LEU A 56 -0.39 -5.71 6.18
C LEU A 56 -1.54 -5.72 7.20
N ASP A 57 -2.79 -5.75 6.74
CA ASP A 57 -4.00 -5.84 7.57
C ASP A 57 -3.99 -7.13 8.40
N LYS A 58 -3.62 -8.25 7.79
CA LYS A 58 -3.58 -9.55 8.47
C LYS A 58 -2.48 -9.69 9.52
N ASN A 59 -1.32 -9.03 9.33
CA ASN A 59 -0.10 -9.36 10.10
C ASN A 59 0.38 -8.29 11.08
N LEU A 60 0.06 -7.00 10.92
CA LEU A 60 0.70 -5.96 11.75
C LEU A 60 -0.19 -4.79 12.18
N ILE A 61 -1.23 -4.45 11.43
CA ILE A 61 -1.96 -3.21 11.66
C ILE A 61 -3.45 -3.51 11.69
N SER A 62 -4.04 -3.53 12.89
CA SER A 62 -5.49 -3.35 13.02
C SER A 62 -5.81 -1.95 12.54
N PHE A 63 -6.10 -1.80 11.24
CA PHE A 63 -6.58 -0.54 10.70
C PHE A 63 -7.81 -0.12 11.52
N PRO A 64 -7.90 1.15 11.97
CA PRO A 64 -9.05 1.57 12.73
C PRO A 64 -10.31 1.28 11.91
N ARG A 65 -11.18 0.40 12.45
CA ARG A 65 -12.39 -0.16 11.82
C ARG A 65 -13.35 0.87 11.19
N LYS A 66 -13.17 2.15 11.48
CA LYS A 66 -13.88 3.27 10.86
C LYS A 66 -13.49 3.52 9.39
N ALA A 67 -12.31 3.06 8.96
CA ALA A 67 -11.83 3.19 7.58
C ALA A 67 -12.44 2.17 6.58
N TRP A 68 -13.41 1.34 7.00
CA TRP A 68 -14.00 0.31 6.13
C TRP A 68 -15.52 0.42 5.93
N ARG A 69 -16.17 1.40 6.58
CA ARG A 69 -17.62 1.64 6.47
C ARG A 69 -17.91 2.95 5.74
N SER A 70 -17.65 2.99 4.44
CA SER A 70 -18.26 4.02 3.57
C SER A 70 -18.82 3.49 2.25
N HIS A 71 -18.88 2.17 2.06
CA HIS A 71 -19.63 1.55 0.96
C HIS A 71 -20.41 0.33 1.44
N LYS A 72 -21.45 0.61 2.22
CA LYS A 72 -22.64 -0.25 2.29
C LYS A 72 -23.87 0.63 2.23
#